data_AF-A0A8X6SC84-F1
#
_entry.id   AF-A0A8X6SC84-F1
#
_cell.length_a   1.000
_cell.length_b   1.000
_cell.length_c   1.000
_cell.angle_alpha   90.00
_cell.angle_beta   90.00
_cell.angle_gamma   90.00
#
_symmetry.space_group_name_H-M   'P 1'
#
loop_
_entity.id
_entity.type
_entity.pdbx_description
1 polymer ?
#
loop_
_entity_poly.entity_id
_entity_poly.type
_entity_poly.pdbx_seq_one_letter_code
_entity_poly.pdbx_strand_id
1 'polypeptide(L)'
;MDKKCTYCGAQKFKNETPGMCCACGKVKLPDLRSPPEPLLTLVSGKTSQWKFFLKNIRKCTDLHIFKRGSVTAIRYRDEVLESIVRLCAAAVGPTFVLMDNNARPHRAVILDDYLKRRDCAYVVSSRFPPPATH
;
A
#
# COMPACT_ATOMS: atom_id res chain seq x y z
N MET A 1 -29.58 26.30 15.79
CA MET A 1 -28.64 25.25 15.35
C MET A 1 -29.47 24.30 14.51
N ASP A 2 -29.50 24.48 13.19
CA ASP A 2 -30.65 24.00 12.40
C ASP A 2 -30.25 22.94 11.37
N LYS A 3 -28.95 22.62 11.28
CA LYS A 3 -28.40 21.63 10.34
C LYS A 3 -27.72 20.52 11.13
N LYS A 4 -28.07 19.27 10.86
CA LYS A 4 -27.40 18.08 11.42
C LYS A 4 -26.36 17.56 10.43
N CYS A 5 -25.23 17.10 10.94
CA CYS A 5 -24.22 16.44 10.14
C CYS A 5 -24.73 15.09 9.61
N THR A 6 -24.57 14.82 8.32
CA THR A 6 -24.97 13.55 7.69
C THR A 6 -24.05 12.37 8.07
N TYR A 7 -22.82 12.64 8.52
CA TYR A 7 -21.82 11.60 8.84
C TYR A 7 -21.82 11.18 10.30
N CYS A 8 -22.05 12.12 11.23
CA CYS A 8 -22.01 11.85 12.68
C CYS A 8 -23.29 12.25 13.44
N GLY A 9 -24.26 12.88 12.79
CA GLY A 9 -25.52 13.31 13.43
C GLY A 9 -25.42 14.54 14.33
N ALA A 10 -24.23 15.12 14.53
CA ALA A 10 -24.01 16.29 15.39
C ALA A 10 -24.72 17.55 14.87
N GLN A 11 -25.18 18.42 15.77
CA GLN A 11 -25.75 19.72 15.42
C GLN A 11 -24.64 20.68 14.97
N LYS A 12 -24.83 21.34 13.82
CA LYS A 12 -23.88 22.28 13.23
C LYS A 12 -24.32 23.73 13.43
N PHE A 13 -23.35 24.63 13.49
CA PHE A 13 -23.60 26.07 13.36
C PHE A 13 -23.86 26.44 11.88
N LYS A 14 -24.56 27.55 11.62
CA LYS A 14 -25.03 27.93 10.27
C LYS A 14 -23.89 28.08 9.24
N ASN A 15 -22.69 28.47 9.67
CA ASN A 15 -21.52 28.76 8.84
C ASN A 15 -20.29 27.89 9.18
N GLU A 16 -20.49 26.71 9.77
CA GLU A 16 -19.38 25.84 10.17
C GLU A 16 -18.70 25.16 8.96
N THR A 17 -17.37 25.15 8.94
CA THR A 17 -16.57 24.52 7.88
C THR A 17 -16.86 23.01 7.83
N PRO A 18 -17.05 22.41 6.64
CA PRO A 18 -17.23 20.96 6.51
C PRO A 18 -16.07 20.21 7.17
N GLY A 19 -16.35 19.45 8.24
CA GLY A 19 -15.36 18.62 8.95
C GLY A 19 -15.12 19.00 10.41
N MET A 20 -15.43 20.24 10.84
CA MET A 20 -15.21 20.68 12.23
C MET A 20 -16.04 19.89 13.25
N CYS A 21 -17.31 19.60 12.96
CA CYS A 21 -18.17 18.77 13.82
C CYS A 21 -17.76 17.29 13.90
N CYS A 22 -16.88 16.83 13.00
CA CYS A 22 -16.44 15.43 12.91
C CYS A 22 -15.01 15.23 13.41
N ALA A 23 -14.31 16.30 13.78
CA ALA A 23 -12.92 16.26 14.22
C ALA A 23 -12.70 15.43 15.51
N CYS A 24 -13.76 15.16 16.29
CA CYS A 24 -13.69 14.34 17.52
C CYS A 24 -14.72 13.21 17.60
N GLY A 25 -15.57 13.01 16.59
CA GLY A 25 -16.66 12.02 16.62
C GLY A 25 -16.38 10.86 15.67
N LYS A 26 -16.65 9.61 16.09
CA LYS A 26 -16.60 8.40 15.26
C LYS A 26 -17.35 8.63 13.95
N VAL A 27 -16.65 9.04 12.90
CA VAL A 27 -17.19 9.19 11.56
C VAL A 27 -17.70 7.82 11.15
N LYS A 28 -18.99 7.70 10.82
CA LYS A 28 -19.47 6.53 10.10
C LYS A 28 -18.82 6.58 8.72
N LEU A 29 -17.69 5.88 8.59
CA LEU A 29 -17.06 5.66 7.31
C LEU A 29 -18.07 4.91 6.43
N PRO A 30 -18.15 5.23 5.13
CA PRO A 30 -18.86 4.37 4.19
C PRO A 30 -18.38 2.94 4.36
N ASP A 31 -19.27 1.97 4.19
CA ASP A 31 -18.88 0.56 4.22
C ASP A 31 -17.79 0.35 3.17
N LEU A 32 -16.58 0.05 3.65
CA LEU A 32 -15.48 -0.34 2.79
C LEU A 32 -15.93 -1.61 2.08
N ARG A 33 -15.98 -1.57 0.74
CA ARG A 33 -16.28 -2.76 -0.07
C ARG A 33 -15.38 -3.89 0.42
N SER A 34 -15.95 -5.08 0.61
CA SER A 34 -15.16 -6.24 1.03
C SER A 34 -14.02 -6.44 0.02
N PRO A 35 -12.78 -6.66 0.50
CA PRO A 35 -11.66 -6.88 -0.38
C PRO A 35 -11.96 -8.07 -1.31
N PRO A 36 -11.48 -8.04 -2.57
CA PRO A 36 -11.65 -9.16 -3.48
C PRO A 36 -10.90 -10.40 -2.97
N GLU A 37 -11.34 -11.60 -3.37
CA GLU A 37 -10.52 -12.81 -3.19
C GLU A 37 -9.26 -12.72 -4.07
N PRO A 38 -8.11 -13.28 -3.63
CA PRO A 38 -7.88 -14.11 -2.43
C PRO A 38 -7.62 -13.30 -1.15
N LEU A 39 -7.58 -11.96 -1.22
CA LEU A 39 -7.21 -11.12 -0.08
C LEU A 39 -8.20 -11.28 1.08
N LEU A 40 -9.50 -11.38 0.81
CA LEU A 40 -10.51 -11.61 1.84
C LEU A 40 -10.23 -12.87 2.65
N THR A 41 -9.95 -14.00 2.00
CA THR A 41 -9.59 -15.24 2.68
C THR A 41 -8.30 -15.11 3.49
N LEU A 42 -7.28 -14.45 2.94
CA LEU A 42 -5.99 -14.24 3.60
C LEU A 42 -6.10 -13.34 4.84
N VAL A 43 -6.91 -12.28 4.81
CA VAL A 43 -7.08 -11.36 5.95
C VAL A 43 -8.11 -11.84 6.98
N SER A 44 -9.00 -12.75 6.60
CA SER A 44 -10.05 -13.29 7.49
C SER A 44 -9.53 -14.22 8.58
N GLY A 45 -8.28 -14.69 8.49
CA GLY A 45 -7.68 -15.55 9.52
C GLY A 45 -8.09 -17.03 9.49
N LYS A 46 -8.89 -17.44 8.51
CA LYS A 46 -9.56 -18.75 8.48
C LYS A 46 -8.76 -19.88 7.83
N THR A 47 -7.67 -19.55 7.12
CA THR A 47 -6.87 -20.55 6.39
C THR A 47 -5.49 -20.77 7.01
N SER A 48 -4.90 -21.93 6.76
CA SER A 48 -3.48 -22.19 7.07
C SER A 48 -2.55 -21.21 6.36
N GLN A 49 -2.96 -20.72 5.19
CA GLN A 49 -2.26 -19.69 4.40
C GLN A 49 -2.21 -18.33 5.12
N TRP A 50 -3.20 -17.95 5.94
CA TRP A 50 -3.20 -16.69 6.69
C TRP A 50 -1.96 -16.55 7.59
N LYS A 51 -1.58 -17.63 8.30
CA LYS A 51 -0.41 -17.60 9.20
C LYS A 51 0.87 -17.34 8.40
N PHE A 52 0.98 -17.98 7.24
CA PHE A 52 2.11 -17.79 6.33
C PHE A 52 2.12 -16.37 5.75
N PHE A 53 0.96 -15.88 5.30
CA PHE A 53 0.79 -14.53 4.78
C PHE A 53 1.17 -13.46 5.81
N LEU A 54 0.64 -13.53 7.03
CA LEU A 54 0.98 -12.57 8.10
C LEU A 54 2.47 -12.57 8.46
N LYS A 55 3.09 -13.76 8.50
CA LYS A 55 4.51 -13.89 8.82
C LYS A 55 5.39 -13.23 7.76
N ASN A 56 5.00 -13.31 6.49
CA ASN A 56 5.80 -12.81 5.37
C ASN A 56 5.47 -11.38 4.97
N ILE A 57 4.23 -10.90 5.17
CA ILE A 57 3.87 -9.51 4.86
C ILE A 57 4.61 -8.52 5.75
N ARG A 58 4.87 -8.88 7.03
CA ARG A 58 5.70 -8.07 7.94
C ARG A 58 7.11 -7.86 7.38
N LYS A 59 7.70 -8.91 6.79
CA LYS A 59 9.02 -8.81 6.17
C LYS A 59 9.04 -7.88 4.96
N CYS A 60 7.92 -7.71 4.27
CA CYS A 60 7.81 -6.76 3.15
C CYS A 60 7.73 -5.30 3.63
N THR A 61 7.42 -5.07 4.91
CA THR A 61 7.34 -3.74 5.52
C THR A 61 8.58 -3.37 6.34
N ASP A 62 9.57 -4.28 6.45
CA ASP A 62 10.79 -4.03 7.18
C ASP A 62 11.66 -2.99 6.46
N LEU A 63 12.25 -2.06 7.24
CA LEU A 63 13.14 -1.04 6.69
C LEU A 63 14.47 -1.66 6.24
N HIS A 64 14.78 -1.56 4.94
CA HIS A 64 16.08 -1.94 4.41
C HIS A 64 17.04 -0.75 4.42
N ILE A 65 18.18 -0.89 5.10
CA ILE A 65 19.21 0.16 5.21
C ILE A 65 20.40 -0.20 4.32
N PHE A 66 20.65 0.63 3.30
CA PHE A 66 21.85 0.52 2.46
C PHE A 66 23.06 1.06 3.22
N LYS A 67 24.01 0.19 3.60
CA LYS A 67 25.16 0.56 4.44
C LYS A 67 26.17 1.52 3.78
N ARG A 68 26.22 1.58 2.44
CA ARG A 68 27.13 2.43 1.65
C ARG A 68 26.54 2.67 0.25
N GLY A 69 26.84 3.83 -0.36
CA GLY A 69 26.50 4.14 -1.75
C GLY A 69 25.03 4.56 -1.97
N SER A 70 24.72 4.99 -3.20
CA SER A 70 23.37 5.36 -3.62
C SER A 70 22.54 4.13 -4.02
N VAL A 71 21.21 4.29 -3.97
CA VAL A 71 20.27 3.27 -4.46
C VAL A 71 20.29 3.30 -5.99
N THR A 72 20.91 2.30 -6.61
CA THR A 72 20.85 2.06 -8.05
C THR A 72 19.76 1.04 -8.35
N ALA A 73 19.30 0.98 -9.60
CA ALA A 73 18.29 0.02 -10.01
C ALA A 73 18.72 -1.44 -9.79
N ILE A 74 20.01 -1.75 -10.01
CA ILE A 74 20.58 -3.08 -9.78
C ILE A 74 20.51 -3.45 -8.31
N ARG A 75 20.92 -2.54 -7.42
CA ARG A 75 20.89 -2.79 -5.97
C ARG A 75 19.48 -2.88 -5.43
N TYR A 76 18.58 -2.04 -5.93
CA TYR A 76 17.16 -2.15 -5.60
C TYR A 76 16.61 -3.52 -6.03
N ARG A 77 16.92 -3.98 -7.24
CA ARG A 77 16.51 -5.31 -7.73
C ARG A 77 16.98 -6.43 -6.80
N ASP A 78 18.28 -6.47 -6.53
CA ASP A 78 18.93 -7.62 -5.89
C ASP A 78 18.77 -7.61 -4.36
N GLU A 79 18.80 -6.45 -3.72
CA GLU A 79 18.72 -6.35 -2.26
C GLU A 79 17.27 -6.25 -1.75
N VAL A 80 16.35 -5.64 -2.51
CA VAL A 80 15.00 -5.31 -2.04
C VAL A 80 13.92 -6.03 -2.85
N LEU A 81 13.84 -5.76 -4.15
CA LEU A 81 12.72 -6.19 -4.99
C LEU A 81 12.60 -7.71 -5.09
N GLU A 82 13.72 -8.43 -5.29
CA GLU A 82 13.73 -9.89 -5.35
C GLU A 82 13.19 -10.52 -4.07
N SER A 83 13.62 -9.99 -2.91
CA SER A 83 13.15 -10.45 -1.61
C SER A 83 11.64 -10.28 -1.47
N ILE A 84 11.11 -9.10 -1.85
CA ILE A 84 9.68 -8.81 -1.77
C ILE A 84 8.89 -9.68 -2.75
N VAL A 85 9.28 -9.73 -4.02
CA VAL A 85 8.60 -10.52 -5.06
C VAL A 85 8.51 -11.98 -4.68
N ARG A 86 9.61 -12.57 -4.20
CA ARG A 86 9.63 -13.98 -3.79
C ARG A 86 8.72 -14.24 -2.58
N LEU A 87 8.71 -13.35 -1.60
CA LEU A 87 7.86 -13.48 -0.41
C LEU A 87 6.38 -13.32 -0.76
N CYS A 88 6.04 -12.32 -1.57
CA CYS A 88 4.67 -12.08 -2.04
C CYS A 88 4.16 -13.23 -2.92
N ALA A 89 4.98 -13.70 -3.86
CA ALA A 89 4.63 -14.85 -4.71
C ALA A 89 4.37 -16.11 -3.88
N ALA A 90 5.19 -16.38 -2.86
CA ALA A 90 4.98 -17.53 -1.97
C ALA A 90 3.71 -17.40 -1.12
N ALA A 91 3.31 -16.17 -0.78
CA ALA A 91 2.20 -15.91 0.14
C ALA A 91 0.85 -15.73 -0.55
N VAL A 92 0.83 -15.10 -1.72
CA VAL A 92 -0.39 -14.71 -2.46
C VAL A 92 -0.52 -15.48 -3.78
N GLY A 93 0.55 -16.11 -4.27
CA GLY A 93 0.61 -16.69 -5.62
C GLY A 93 1.15 -15.69 -6.65
N PRO A 94 1.27 -16.08 -7.93
CA PRO A 94 1.90 -15.26 -8.97
C PRO A 94 1.06 -14.02 -9.36
N THR A 95 -0.24 -13.99 -9.06
CA THR A 95 -1.17 -12.95 -9.53
C THR A 95 -1.14 -11.66 -8.72
N PHE A 96 -0.11 -11.41 -7.91
CA PHE A 96 -0.04 -10.21 -7.09
C PHE A 96 0.42 -9.00 -7.89
N VAL A 97 -0.03 -7.81 -7.49
CA VAL A 97 0.39 -6.54 -8.08
C VAL A 97 1.32 -5.83 -7.10
N LEU A 98 2.54 -5.54 -7.54
CA LEU A 98 3.46 -4.69 -6.80
C LEU A 98 3.25 -3.24 -7.22
N MET A 99 2.94 -2.37 -6.24
CA MET A 99 2.81 -0.94 -6.47
C MET A 99 3.96 -0.19 -5.79
N ASP A 100 4.65 0.66 -6.53
CA ASP A 100 5.77 1.45 -6.01
C ASP A 100 5.67 2.92 -6.43
N ASN A 101 6.46 3.77 -5.80
CA ASN A 101 6.63 5.16 -6.19
C ASN A 101 7.49 5.29 -7.47
N ASN A 102 7.46 6.48 -8.06
CA ASN A 102 8.06 6.79 -9.35
C ASN A 102 9.57 7.11 -9.29
N ALA A 103 10.29 6.69 -8.23
CA ALA A 103 11.73 6.97 -8.10
C ALA A 103 12.53 6.36 -9.25
N ARG A 104 13.61 7.03 -9.67
CA ARG A 104 14.42 6.64 -10.83
C ARG A 104 14.90 5.17 -10.80
N PRO A 105 15.37 4.62 -9.65
CA PRO A 105 15.77 3.21 -9.59
C PRO A 105 14.63 2.23 -9.87
N HIS A 106 13.38 2.59 -9.55
CA HIS A 106 12.20 1.72 -9.64
C HIS A 106 11.61 1.64 -11.06
N ARG A 107 11.93 2.60 -11.92
CA ARG A 107 11.47 2.66 -13.32
C ARG A 107 12.53 2.28 -14.34
N ALA A 108 13.67 1.79 -13.88
CA ALA A 108 14.76 1.46 -14.78
C ALA A 108 14.38 0.24 -15.63
N VAL A 109 14.72 0.27 -16.93
CA VAL A 109 14.39 -0.78 -17.90
C VAL A 109 14.85 -2.17 -17.45
N ILE A 110 15.94 -2.25 -16.68
CA ILE A 110 16.44 -3.50 -16.09
C ILE A 110 15.44 -4.20 -15.15
N LEU A 111 14.51 -3.44 -14.56
CA LEU A 111 13.45 -3.99 -13.73
C LEU A 111 12.29 -4.52 -14.57
N ASP A 112 12.04 -3.95 -15.76
CA ASP A 112 10.96 -4.41 -16.63
C ASP A 112 11.19 -5.86 -17.07
N ASP A 113 12.40 -6.19 -17.52
CA ASP A 113 12.76 -7.56 -17.90
C ASP A 113 12.72 -8.54 -16.72
N TYR A 114 13.14 -8.06 -15.54
CA TYR A 114 13.09 -8.84 -14.31
C TYR A 114 11.65 -9.17 -13.91
N LEU A 115 10.76 -8.16 -13.91
CA LEU A 115 9.36 -8.30 -13.53
C LEU A 115 8.59 -9.18 -14.51
N LYS A 116 8.86 -9.05 -15.82
CA LYS A 116 8.31 -9.94 -16.85
C LYS A 116 8.69 -11.41 -16.60
N ARG A 117 9.95 -11.69 -16.23
CA ARG A 117 10.40 -13.08 -15.91
C ARG A 117 9.75 -13.64 -14.66
N ARG A 118 9.34 -12.79 -13.74
CA ARG A 118 8.68 -13.18 -12.47
C ARG A 118 7.16 -13.26 -12.58
N ASP A 119 6.59 -13.01 -13.77
CA ASP A 119 5.15 -12.94 -14.02
C ASP A 119 4.42 -12.03 -13.01
N CYS A 120 5.05 -10.91 -12.67
CA CYS A 120 4.56 -9.98 -11.66
C CYS A 120 3.96 -8.74 -12.33
N ALA A 121 2.71 -8.44 -12.01
CA ALA A 121 2.13 -7.16 -12.39
C ALA A 121 2.77 -6.04 -11.55
N TYR A 122 3.32 -5.02 -12.22
CA TYR A 122 3.98 -3.90 -11.56
C TYR A 122 3.34 -2.58 -11.97
N VAL A 123 3.00 -1.75 -10.99
CA VAL A 123 2.34 -0.47 -11.21
C VAL A 123 3.13 0.63 -10.51
N VAL A 124 3.48 1.66 -11.26
CA VAL A 124 4.11 2.85 -10.69
C VAL A 124 3.03 3.88 -10.36
N SER A 125 2.94 4.30 -9.11
CA SER A 125 1.99 5.32 -8.67
C SER A 125 2.40 6.70 -9.18
N SER A 126 1.47 7.38 -9.86
CA SER A 126 1.65 8.74 -10.38
C SER A 126 1.48 9.84 -9.32
N ARG A 127 1.18 9.48 -8.05
CA ARG A 127 0.92 10.45 -6.97
C ARG A 127 1.95 10.34 -5.86
N PHE A 128 2.97 11.18 -5.95
CA PHE A 128 3.45 12.04 -4.87
C PHE A 128 4.20 13.21 -5.53
N PRO A 129 3.71 14.46 -5.46
CA PRO A 129 4.56 15.60 -5.79
C PRO A 129 5.80 15.55 -4.86
N PRO A 130 7.01 15.84 -5.36
CA PRO A 130 8.17 15.95 -4.49
C PRO A 130 7.86 16.98 -3.38
N PRO A 131 8.34 16.78 -2.14
CA PRO A 131 8.18 17.79 -1.11
C PRO A 131 8.75 19.11 -1.63
N ALA A 132 7.93 20.16 -1.58
CA ALA A 132 8.39 21.49 -1.95
C ALA A 132 9.61 21.82 -1.10
N THR A 133 10.77 21.96 -1.75
CA THR A 133 11.95 22.56 -1.17
C THR A 133 11.60 24.01 -0.82
N HIS A 134 11.56 24.30 0.48
CA HIS A 134 11.69 25.66 1.00
C HIS A 134 13.13 26.14 0.89
#